data_AF-A0AAV3QB25-F1
#
_entry.id   AF-A0AAV3QB25-F1
#
_cell.length_a   1.000
_cell.length_b   1.000
_cell.length_c   1.000
_cell.angle_alpha   90.00
_cell.angle_beta   90.00
_cell.angle_gamma   90.00
#
_symmetry.space_group_name_H-M   'P 1'
#
loop_
_entity.id
_entity.type
_entity.pdbx_description
1 polymer ?
#
loop_
_entity_poly.entity_id
_entity_poly.type
_entity_poly.pdbx_seq_one_letter_code
_entity_poly.pdbx_strand_id
1 'polypeptide(L)'
;MAQSFANATWGKLCKKLLTKSLDDVLTMEDEVNHALQLMKRLTQSSLVMLEETIQSFFKSVHSFHGAKLNSTQKLSKETCSEVLCLKSARHADFKNLIEEKSKQIEAASEDLCQVRIKMVDLKKEVEALEKNEQAIRISLVQDKNTLETT
;
A
#
# COMPACT_ATOMS: atom_id res chain seq x y z
N MET A 1 -13.19 -10.99 2.04
CA MET A 1 -13.04 -12.47 2.10
C MET A 1 -11.69 -12.95 1.59
N ALA A 2 -11.23 -12.55 0.39
CA ALA A 2 -9.95 -13.01 -0.17
C ALA A 2 -8.71 -12.68 0.71
N GLN A 3 -8.65 -11.46 1.28
CA GLN A 3 -7.57 -11.05 2.19
C GLN A 3 -7.51 -11.91 3.47
N SER A 4 -8.67 -12.22 4.05
CA SER A 4 -8.78 -13.04 5.25
C SER A 4 -8.30 -14.49 4.99
N PHE A 5 -8.59 -15.03 3.80
CA PHE A 5 -8.12 -16.35 3.38
C PHE A 5 -6.61 -16.38 3.16
N ALA A 6 -6.04 -15.35 2.51
CA ALA A 6 -4.60 -15.21 2.32
C ALA A 6 -3.87 -15.13 3.67
N ASN A 7 -4.36 -14.29 4.60
CA ASN A 7 -3.79 -14.16 5.94
C ASN A 7 -3.86 -15.47 6.74
N ALA A 8 -4.98 -16.20 6.66
CA ALA A 8 -5.13 -17.49 7.34
C ALA A 8 -4.21 -18.58 6.76
N THR A 9 -4.07 -18.62 5.44
CA THR A 9 -3.18 -19.56 4.73
C THR A 9 -1.72 -19.27 5.06
N TRP A 10 -1.34 -17.99 5.05
CA TRP A 10 0.00 -17.57 5.42
C TRP A 10 0.34 -17.86 6.88
N GLY A 11 -0.58 -17.57 7.80
CA GLY A 11 -0.41 -17.88 9.22
C GLY A 11 -0.17 -19.37 9.48
N LYS A 12 -0.90 -20.26 8.79
CA LYS A 12 -0.70 -21.71 8.88
C LYS A 12 0.67 -22.14 8.34
N LEU A 13 1.09 -21.57 7.20
CA LEU A 13 2.34 -21.92 6.54
C LEU A 13 3.55 -21.45 7.36
N CYS A 14 3.53 -20.22 7.89
CA CYS A 14 4.54 -19.71 8.80
C CYS A 14 4.66 -20.58 10.06
N LYS A 15 3.53 -21.01 10.64
CA LYS A 15 3.53 -21.91 11.79
C LYS A 15 4.17 -23.26 11.44
N LYS A 16 3.87 -23.81 10.25
CA LYS A 16 4.46 -25.06 9.77
C LYS A 16 5.98 -24.92 9.63
N LEU A 17 6.47 -23.87 8.97
CA LEU A 17 7.90 -23.61 8.79
C LEU A 17 8.65 -23.46 10.12
N LEU A 18 8.08 -22.75 11.09
CA LEU A 18 8.71 -22.54 12.42
C LEU A 18 8.79 -23.83 13.27
N THR A 19 8.00 -24.85 12.94
CA THR A 19 7.95 -26.13 13.67
C THR A 19 8.76 -27.24 13.00
N LYS A 20 9.45 -26.94 11.90
CA LYS A 20 10.18 -27.91 11.09
C LYS A 20 11.69 -27.75 11.23
N SER A 21 12.42 -28.85 11.03
CA SER A 21 13.88 -28.83 10.99
C SER A 21 14.36 -28.03 9.77
N LEU A 22 15.62 -27.58 9.78
CA LEU A 22 16.18 -26.82 8.65
C LEU A 22 16.12 -27.64 7.34
N ASP A 23 16.40 -28.94 7.44
CA ASP A 23 16.36 -29.88 6.30
C ASP A 23 14.93 -30.05 5.77
N ASP A 24 13.94 -30.17 6.66
CA ASP A 24 12.54 -30.21 6.27
C ASP A 24 12.10 -28.90 5.61
N VAL A 25 12.54 -27.75 6.14
CA VAL A 25 12.23 -26.43 5.58
C VAL A 25 12.75 -26.29 4.15
N LEU A 26 13.96 -26.78 3.86
CA LEU A 26 14.53 -26.76 2.50
C LEU A 26 13.68 -27.53 1.49
N THR A 27 13.10 -28.66 1.90
CA THR A 27 12.22 -29.46 1.04
C THR A 27 10.83 -28.86 0.85
N MET A 28 10.46 -27.85 1.64
CA MET A 28 9.14 -27.21 1.59
C MET A 28 9.07 -26.04 0.60
N GLU A 29 10.18 -25.62 -0.03
CA GLU A 29 10.21 -24.46 -0.93
C GLU A 29 9.15 -24.53 -2.04
N ASP A 30 8.98 -25.69 -2.67
CA ASP A 30 7.96 -25.91 -3.69
C ASP A 30 6.53 -25.80 -3.15
N GLU A 31 6.28 -26.31 -1.93
CA GLU A 31 4.97 -26.21 -1.26
C GLU A 31 4.63 -24.74 -0.98
N VAL A 32 5.61 -23.96 -0.50
CA VAL A 32 5.45 -22.54 -0.21
C VAL A 32 5.22 -21.73 -1.50
N ASN A 33 6.00 -22.00 -2.55
CA ASN A 33 5.85 -21.35 -3.85
C ASN A 33 4.48 -21.66 -4.48
N HIS A 34 4.02 -22.91 -4.37
CA HIS A 34 2.69 -23.31 -4.85
C HIS A 34 1.55 -22.61 -4.08
N ALA A 35 1.65 -22.54 -2.74
CA ALA A 35 0.68 -21.82 -1.92
C ALA A 35 0.59 -20.32 -2.30
N LEU A 36 1.74 -19.73 -2.65
CA LEU A 36 1.81 -18.35 -3.08
C LEU A 36 1.18 -18.12 -4.46
N GLN A 37 1.40 -19.02 -5.42
CA GLN A 37 0.71 -18.95 -6.71
C GLN A 37 -0.81 -19.07 -6.58
N LEU A 38 -1.29 -19.95 -5.69
CA LEU A 38 -2.72 -20.07 -5.37
C LEU A 38 -3.28 -18.77 -4.79
N MET A 39 -2.57 -18.13 -3.85
CA MET A 39 -2.98 -16.83 -3.30
C MET A 39 -3.02 -15.73 -4.37
N LYS A 40 -2.05 -15.70 -5.29
CA LYS A 40 -2.01 -14.75 -6.42
C LYS A 40 -3.23 -14.89 -7.31
N ARG A 41 -3.60 -16.13 -7.65
CA ARG A 41 -4.81 -16.42 -8.44
C ARG A 41 -6.10 -16.00 -7.73
N LEU A 42 -6.20 -16.27 -6.42
CA LEU A 42 -7.43 -16.05 -5.66
C LEU A 42 -7.67 -14.58 -5.26
N THR A 43 -6.59 -13.82 -5.06
CA THR A 43 -6.69 -12.43 -4.61
C THR A 43 -6.67 -11.41 -5.75
N GLN A 44 -6.24 -11.81 -6.96
CA GLN A 44 -5.98 -10.91 -8.09
C GLN A 44 -5.04 -9.73 -7.76
N SER A 45 -4.34 -9.81 -6.63
CA SER A 45 -3.46 -8.76 -6.13
C SER A 45 -2.01 -9.04 -6.52
N SER A 46 -1.26 -7.95 -6.74
CA SER A 46 0.18 -8.01 -6.85
C SER A 46 0.79 -8.40 -5.49
N LEU A 47 1.41 -9.59 -5.43
CA LEU A 47 2.07 -10.13 -4.23
C LEU A 47 3.61 -9.97 -4.28
N VAL A 48 4.11 -9.05 -5.10
CA VAL A 48 5.54 -8.92 -5.44
C VAL A 48 6.43 -8.82 -4.20
N MET A 49 6.08 -7.97 -3.21
CA MET A 49 6.89 -7.87 -1.98
C MET A 49 6.92 -9.16 -1.15
N LEU A 50 5.82 -9.93 -1.16
CA LEU A 50 5.74 -11.20 -0.44
C LEU A 50 6.59 -12.27 -1.14
N GLU A 51 6.55 -12.32 -2.47
CA GLU A 51 7.40 -13.17 -3.31
C GLU A 51 8.89 -12.92 -3.03
N GLU A 52 9.32 -11.66 -3.07
CA GLU A 52 10.70 -11.27 -2.80
C GLU A 52 11.16 -11.65 -1.38
N THR A 53 10.28 -11.46 -0.39
CA THR A 53 10.58 -11.81 1.01
C THR A 53 10.78 -13.32 1.19
N ILE A 54 9.94 -14.13 0.55
CA ILE A 54 10.00 -15.60 0.63
C ILE A 54 11.22 -16.14 -0.10
N GLN A 55 11.51 -15.63 -1.29
CA GLN A 55 12.71 -16.00 -2.03
C GLN A 55 13.98 -15.63 -1.27
N SER A 56 14.01 -14.46 -0.62
CA SER A 56 15.13 -14.05 0.23
C SER A 56 15.29 -14.95 1.45
N PHE A 57 14.18 -15.38 2.07
CA PHE A 57 14.19 -16.37 3.15
C PHE A 57 14.81 -17.70 2.71
N PHE A 58 14.31 -18.31 1.63
CA PHE A 58 14.86 -19.59 1.16
C PHE A 58 16.32 -19.48 0.71
N LYS A 59 16.72 -18.40 0.02
CA LYS A 59 18.13 -18.13 -0.28
C LYS A 59 19.00 -18.09 0.97
N SER A 60 18.50 -17.50 2.06
CA SER A 60 19.20 -17.44 3.35
C SER A 60 19.29 -18.82 4.01
N VAL A 61 18.21 -19.62 3.97
CA VAL A 61 18.20 -20.99 4.50
C VAL A 61 19.15 -21.91 3.72
N HIS A 62 19.12 -21.85 2.39
CA HIS A 62 20.05 -22.58 1.51
C HIS A 62 21.51 -22.17 1.77
N SER A 63 21.79 -20.87 1.92
CA SER A 63 23.13 -20.38 2.25
C SER A 63 23.59 -20.86 3.63
N PHE A 64 22.70 -20.86 4.62
CA PHE A 64 23.00 -21.32 5.98
C PHE A 64 23.24 -22.84 6.04
N HIS A 65 22.45 -23.63 5.30
CA HIS A 65 22.65 -25.08 5.18
C HIS A 65 23.91 -25.42 4.38
N GLY A 66 24.12 -24.78 3.23
CA GLY A 66 25.28 -24.98 2.36
C GLY A 66 26.61 -24.58 3.02
N ALA A 67 26.58 -23.63 3.96
CA ALA A 67 27.74 -23.26 4.76
C ALA A 67 28.22 -24.37 5.71
N LYS A 68 27.50 -25.51 5.84
CA LYS A 68 27.80 -26.61 6.78
C LYS A 68 28.27 -26.06 8.12
N LEU A 69 27.55 -25.07 8.66
CA LEU A 69 27.88 -24.47 9.94
C LEU A 69 27.76 -25.56 11.01
N ASN A 70 28.90 -26.16 11.37
CA ASN A 70 29.01 -27.05 12.52
C ASN A 70 28.45 -26.29 13.72
N SER A 71 27.33 -26.76 14.26
CA SER A 71 26.54 -26.10 15.29
C SER A 71 27.17 -26.17 16.67
N THR A 72 28.42 -25.72 16.80
CA THR A 72 29.12 -25.58 18.10
C THR A 72 29.47 -24.14 18.44
N GLN A 73 29.33 -23.18 17.50
CA GLN A 73 29.40 -21.77 17.85
C GLN A 73 28.07 -21.33 18.48
N LYS A 74 27.99 -21.39 19.82
CA LYS A 74 26.96 -20.68 20.57
C LYS A 74 27.12 -19.19 20.27
N LEU A 75 26.14 -18.61 19.55
CA LEU A 75 25.98 -17.17 19.47
C LEU A 75 25.98 -16.62 20.90
N SER A 76 26.88 -15.68 21.18
CA SER A 76 26.95 -15.09 22.52
C SER A 76 25.69 -14.28 22.80
N LYS A 77 25.38 -14.08 24.09
CA LYS A 77 24.26 -13.24 24.49
C LYS A 77 24.40 -11.82 23.93
N GLU A 78 25.63 -11.31 23.85
CA GLU A 78 25.91 -10.00 23.27
C GLU A 78 25.54 -9.95 21.78
N THR A 79 25.91 -10.97 20.99
CA THR A 79 25.59 -11.00 19.54
C THR A 79 24.07 -11.05 19.28
N CYS A 80 23.33 -11.84 20.06
CA CYS A 80 21.86 -11.84 19.98
C CYS A 80 21.24 -10.50 20.39
N SER A 81 21.78 -9.86 21.44
CA SER A 81 21.32 -8.53 21.88
C SER A 81 21.60 -7.44 20.84
N GLU A 82 22.77 -7.44 20.20
CA GLU A 82 23.09 -6.49 19.12
C GLU A 82 22.15 -6.65 17.92
N VAL A 83 21.87 -7.89 17.49
CA VAL A 83 20.95 -8.16 16.39
C VAL A 83 19.52 -7.74 16.74
N LEU A 84 19.07 -7.99 17.98
CA LEU A 84 17.76 -7.53 18.46
C LEU A 84 17.68 -6.00 18.54
N CYS A 85 18.74 -5.33 19.00
CA CYS A 85 18.79 -3.86 19.04
C CYS A 85 18.75 -3.25 17.63
N LEU A 86 19.49 -3.81 16.66
CA LEU A 86 19.46 -3.36 15.27
C LEU A 86 18.08 -3.57 14.61
N LYS A 87 17.39 -4.67 14.90
CA LYS A 87 16.04 -4.93 14.40
C LYS A 87 15.01 -3.96 15.01
N SER A 88 15.19 -3.62 16.29
CA SER A 88 14.34 -2.66 17.00
C SER A 88 14.51 -1.23 16.47
N ALA A 89 15.75 -0.83 16.17
CA ALA A 89 16.04 0.47 15.55
C ALA A 89 15.40 0.59 14.16
N ARG A 90 15.51 -0.44 13.30
CA ARG A 90 14.85 -0.45 11.98
C ARG A 90 13.33 -0.38 12.07
N HIS A 91 12.72 -1.00 13.08
CA HIS A 91 11.27 -0.90 13.30
C HIS A 91 10.83 0.50 13.76
N ALA A 92 11.66 1.19 14.56
CA ALA A 92 11.39 2.56 14.97
C ALA A 92 11.44 3.52 13.75
N ASP A 93 12.45 3.38 12.90
CA ASP A 93 12.57 4.19 11.67
C ASP A 93 11.38 3.98 10.73
N PHE A 94 10.92 2.73 10.57
CA PHE A 94 9.76 2.43 9.74
C PHE A 94 8.47 3.00 10.31
N LYS A 95 8.31 2.97 11.65
CA LYS A 95 7.15 3.58 12.33
C LYS A 95 7.14 5.10 12.14
N ASN A 96 8.29 5.75 12.29
CA ASN A 96 8.44 7.20 12.08
C ASN A 96 8.12 7.59 10.63
N LEU A 97 8.57 6.80 9.66
CA LEU A 97 8.28 7.02 8.24
C LEU A 97 6.77 6.88 7.93
N ILE A 98 6.11 5.88 8.51
CA ILE A 98 4.65 5.73 8.36
C ILE A 98 3.92 6.94 8.95
N GLU A 99 4.33 7.41 10.13
CA GLU A 99 3.71 8.57 10.77
C GLU A 99 3.90 9.86 9.94
N GLU A 100 5.11 10.10 9.43
CA GLU A 100 5.39 11.24 8.55
C GLU A 100 4.55 11.20 7.27
N LYS A 101 4.49 10.03 6.62
CA LYS A 101 3.69 9.86 5.40
C LYS A 101 2.20 9.99 5.67
N SER A 102 1.72 9.56 6.84
CA SER A 102 0.33 9.72 7.24
C SER A 102 -0.03 11.20 7.42
N LYS A 103 0.84 12.00 8.05
CA LYS A 103 0.67 13.46 8.18
C LYS A 103 0.65 14.16 6.81
N GLN A 104 1.52 13.74 5.88
CA GLN A 104 1.54 14.30 4.52
C GLN A 104 0.25 13.99 3.75
N ILE A 105 -0.31 12.80 3.91
CA ILE A 105 -1.58 12.41 3.28
C ILE A 105 -2.75 13.21 3.86
N GLU A 106 -2.78 13.40 5.18
CA GLU A 106 -3.83 14.17 5.85
C GLU A 106 -3.85 15.62 5.37
N ALA A 107 -2.67 16.28 5.34
CA ALA A 107 -2.54 17.64 4.81
C ALA A 107 -3.00 17.74 3.33
N ALA A 108 -2.55 16.81 2.47
CA ALA A 108 -2.98 16.80 1.07
C ALA A 108 -4.50 16.56 0.92
N SER A 109 -5.10 15.77 1.80
CA SER A 109 -6.55 15.53 1.82
C SER A 109 -7.33 16.77 2.23
N GLU A 110 -6.83 17.54 3.19
CA GLU A 110 -7.41 18.82 3.59
C GLU A 110 -7.35 19.84 2.45
N ASP A 111 -6.20 19.95 1.77
CA ASP A 111 -6.02 20.82 0.60
C ASP A 111 -6.99 20.46 -0.52
N LEU A 112 -7.15 19.17 -0.84
CA LEU A 112 -8.12 18.71 -1.83
C LEU A 112 -9.56 19.05 -1.45
N CYS A 113 -9.90 18.98 -0.16
CA CYS A 113 -11.20 19.38 0.34
C CYS A 113 -11.44 20.88 0.12
N GLN A 114 -10.45 21.72 0.43
CA GLN A 114 -10.54 23.17 0.18
C GLN A 114 -10.66 23.51 -1.30
N VAL A 115 -9.88 22.86 -2.17
CA VAL A 115 -9.97 23.04 -3.62
C VAL A 115 -11.37 22.65 -4.12
N ARG A 116 -11.95 21.56 -3.60
CA ARG A 116 -13.29 21.12 -3.96
C ARG A 116 -14.37 22.13 -3.55
N ILE A 117 -14.25 22.73 -2.36
CA ILE A 117 -15.17 23.79 -1.91
C ILE A 117 -15.08 24.99 -2.86
N LYS A 118 -13.86 25.48 -3.16
CA LYS A 118 -13.65 26.58 -4.11
C LYS A 118 -14.21 26.26 -5.49
N MET A 119 -14.07 25.03 -5.97
CA MET A 119 -14.62 24.59 -7.25
C MET A 119 -16.15 24.66 -7.26
N VAL A 120 -16.81 24.29 -6.15
CA VAL A 120 -18.27 24.40 -6.03
C VAL A 120 -18.72 25.86 -6.06
N ASP A 121 -18.00 26.75 -5.37
CA ASP A 121 -18.33 28.17 -5.34
C ASP A 121 -18.14 28.83 -6.71
N LEU A 122 -17.01 28.55 -7.38
CA LEU A 122 -16.77 29.00 -8.76
C LEU A 122 -17.84 28.48 -9.72
N LYS A 123 -18.31 27.24 -9.54
CA LYS A 123 -19.39 26.70 -10.38
C LYS A 123 -20.68 27.49 -10.22
N LYS A 124 -21.05 27.87 -8.99
CA LYS A 124 -22.23 28.73 -8.74
C LYS A 124 -22.07 30.11 -9.37
N GLU A 125 -20.86 30.68 -9.32
CA GLU A 125 -20.56 31.97 -9.92
C GLU A 125 -20.70 31.92 -11.45
N VAL A 126 -20.18 30.86 -12.09
CA VAL A 126 -20.38 30.63 -13.53
C VAL A 126 -21.86 30.50 -13.88
N GLU A 127 -22.63 29.71 -13.14
CA GLU A 127 -24.08 29.56 -13.36
C GLU A 127 -24.83 30.90 -13.20
N ALA A 128 -24.39 31.78 -12.30
CA ALA A 128 -24.95 33.11 -12.12
C ALA A 128 -24.62 34.04 -13.30
N LEU A 129 -23.37 34.00 -13.78
CA LEU A 129 -22.92 34.76 -14.95
C LEU A 129 -23.65 34.32 -16.22
N GLU A 130 -23.84 33.02 -16.43
CA GLU A 130 -24.60 32.47 -17.58
C GLU A 130 -26.05 32.97 -17.57
N LYS A 131 -26.70 33.01 -16.41
CA LYS A 131 -28.06 33.55 -16.28
C LYS A 131 -28.11 35.05 -16.61
N ASN A 132 -27.13 35.82 -16.14
CA ASN A 132 -27.05 37.25 -16.44
C ASN A 132 -26.81 37.49 -17.93
N GLU A 133 -25.92 36.71 -18.55
CA GLU A 133 -25.68 36.78 -19.99
C GLU A 133 -26.96 36.49 -20.78
N GLN A 134 -27.72 35.46 -20.38
CA GLN A 134 -28.98 35.12 -21.03
C GLN A 134 -30.02 36.24 -20.88
N ALA A 135 -30.11 36.87 -19.70
CA ALA A 135 -31.00 38.01 -19.47
C ALA A 135 -30.64 39.21 -20.36
N ILE A 136 -29.35 39.53 -20.49
CA ILE A 136 -28.86 40.60 -21.37
C ILE A 136 -29.20 40.29 -22.84
N ARG A 137 -28.98 39.05 -23.29
CA ARG A 137 -29.33 38.62 -24.66
C ARG A 137 -30.82 38.78 -24.95
N ILE A 138 -31.69 38.40 -24.01
CA ILE A 138 -33.14 38.58 -24.14
C ILE A 138 -33.49 40.08 -24.24
N SER A 139 -32.93 40.92 -23.36
CA SER A 139 -33.15 42.37 -23.39
C SER A 139 -32.73 42.99 -24.72
N LEU A 140 -31.55 42.64 -25.24
CA LEU A 140 -31.06 43.15 -26.52
C LEU A 140 -31.97 42.78 -27.69
N VAL A 141 -32.54 41.57 -27.70
CA VAL A 141 -33.51 41.15 -28.72
C VAL A 141 -34.81 41.96 -28.62
N GLN A 142 -35.29 42.23 -27.40
CA GLN A 142 -36.48 43.05 -27.17
C GLN A 142 -36.27 44.50 -27.62
N ASP A 143 -35.13 45.10 -27.25
CA ASP A 143 -34.77 46.47 -27.64
C ASP A 143 -34.67 46.59 -29.18
N LYS A 144 -34.05 45.61 -29.84
CA LYS A 144 -33.95 45.56 -31.31
C LYS A 144 -35.32 45.52 -31.98
N ASN A 145 -36.23 44.66 -31.52
CA ASN A 145 -37.57 44.55 -32.10
C ASN A 145 -38.40 45.83 -31.92
N THR A 146 -38.16 46.57 -30.83
CA THR A 146 -38.84 47.84 -30.54
C THR A 146 -38.35 48.95 -31.49
N LEU A 147 -37.05 48.97 -31.82
CA LEU A 147 -36.46 49.90 -32.79
C LEU A 147 -36.90 49.63 -34.24
N GLU A 148 -37.16 48.39 -34.62
CA GLU A 148 -37.63 48.05 -35.98
C GLU A 148 -39.13 48.32 -36.20
N THR A 149 -39.88 48.64 -35.15
CA THR A 149 -41.33 48.89 -35.19
C THR A 149 -41.73 50.37 -34.96
N THR A 150 -40.75 51.28 -34.81
CA THR A 150 -40.97 52.74 -34.77
C THR A 150 -40.46 53.42 -36.03
#